data_AF-A0A067KD12-F1
#
_entry.id   AF-A0A067KD12-F1
#
_cell.length_a   1.000
_cell.length_b   1.000
_cell.length_c   1.000
_cell.angle_alpha   90.00
_cell.angle_beta   90.00
_cell.angle_gamma   90.00
#
_symmetry.space_group_name_H-M   'P 1'
#
loop_
_entity.id
_entity.type
_entity.pdbx_description
1 polymer ?
#
loop_
_entity_poly.entity_id
_entity_poly.type
_entity_poly.pdbx_seq_one_letter_code
_entity_poly.pdbx_strand_id
1 'polypeptide(L)' 'MANNVGDPLVLPNGSITRSRAKRYGEAMTLYVQVQITQELHDVAFNKFCEELEGLPTLLTMLETCADGVARLC' A
#
# COMPACT_ATOMS: atom_id res chain seq x y z
N MET A 1 -10.08 -27.32 19.71
CA MET A 1 -9.97 -25.86 19.50
C MET A 1 -8.52 -25.46 19.61
N ALA A 2 -7.95 -24.87 18.56
CA ALA A 2 -6.63 -24.26 18.65
C ALA A 2 -6.77 -22.98 19.49
N ASN A 3 -6.14 -22.97 20.66
CA ASN A 3 -6.11 -21.78 21.51
C ASN A 3 -4.99 -20.88 20.97
N ASN A 4 -5.35 -19.74 20.38
CA ASN A 4 -4.43 -18.72 19.85
C ASN A 4 -3.71 -17.96 20.98
N VAL A 5 -3.11 -18.69 21.93
CA VAL A 5 -2.51 -18.17 23.17
C VAL A 5 -1.36 -17.19 22.93
N GLY A 6 -0.86 -17.10 21.69
CA GLY A 6 0.20 -16.18 21.29
C GLY A 6 -0.22 -14.94 20.52
N ASP A 7 -1.48 -14.83 20.06
CA ASP A 7 -1.90 -13.68 19.24
C ASP A 7 -2.17 -12.45 20.13
N PRO A 8 -1.40 -11.35 19.98
CA PRO A 8 -1.57 -10.13 20.76
C PRO A 8 -2.91 -9.42 20.55
N LEU A 9 -3.60 -9.69 19.42
CA LEU A 9 -4.90 -9.13 19.07
C LEU A 9 -6.08 -9.93 19.62
N VAL A 10 -5.84 -11.09 20.26
CA VAL A 10 -6.90 -11.88 20.87
C VAL A 10 -7.17 -11.39 22.29
N LEU A 11 -8.42 -10.97 22.55
CA LEU A 11 -8.86 -10.56 23.87
C LEU A 11 -9.10 -11.77 24.80
N PRO A 12 -8.86 -11.62 26.12
CA PRO A 12 -9.28 -12.64 27.08
C PRO A 12 -10.79 -12.76 27.12
N ASN A 13 -11.27 -13.97 27.39
CA ASN A 13 -12.59 -14.13 27.98
C ASN A 13 -12.49 -13.76 29.47
N GLY A 14 -13.06 -12.61 29.87
CA GLY A 14 -13.07 -12.15 31.25
C GLY A 14 -12.29 -10.84 31.48
N SER A 15 -11.92 -10.57 32.73
CA SER A 15 -11.26 -9.31 33.10
C SER A 15 -9.88 -9.18 32.46
N ILE A 16 -9.57 -7.99 31.97
CA ILE A 16 -8.28 -7.68 31.35
C ILE A 16 -7.36 -7.04 32.37
N THR A 17 -6.13 -7.56 32.49
CA THR A 17 -5.10 -6.92 33.30
C THR A 17 -4.58 -5.67 32.60
N ARG A 18 -4.11 -4.67 33.37
CA ARG A 18 -3.53 -3.44 32.81
C ARG A 18 -2.39 -3.72 31.83
N SER A 19 -1.51 -4.68 32.15
CA SER A 19 -0.40 -5.04 31.27
C SER A 19 -0.86 -5.67 29.95
N ARG A 20 -1.98 -6.41 29.97
CA ARG A 20 -2.57 -6.97 28.75
C ARG A 20 -3.27 -5.91 27.92
N ALA A 21 -3.99 -4.98 28.54
CA ALA A 21 -4.60 -3.84 27.85
C ALA A 21 -3.53 -2.99 27.13
N LYS A 22 -2.38 -2.75 27.77
CA LYS A 22 -1.24 -2.04 27.15
C LYS A 22 -0.73 -2.77 25.90
N ARG A 23 -0.41 -4.06 26.02
CA ARG A 23 0.08 -4.87 24.89
C ARG A 23 -0.93 -4.95 23.74
N TYR A 24 -2.22 -5.05 24.06
CA TYR A 24 -3.28 -5.03 23.05
C TYR A 24 -3.30 -3.69 22.28
N GLY A 25 -3.19 -2.56 23.00
CA GLY A 25 -3.10 -1.24 22.36
C GLY A 25 -1.87 -1.09 21.45
N GLU A 26 -0.71 -1.57 21.89
CA GLU A 26 0.52 -1.61 21.08
C GLU A 26 0.33 -2.47 19.82
N ALA A 27 -0.24 -3.67 19.97
CA ALA A 27 -0.51 -4.57 18.86
C ALA A 27 -1.52 -3.99 17.85
N MET A 28 -2.60 -3.37 18.34
CA MET A 28 -3.58 -2.69 17.48
C MET A 28 -2.95 -1.52 16.72
N THR A 29 -2.08 -0.75 17.38
CA THR A 29 -1.38 0.36 16.73
C THR A 29 -0.48 -0.14 15.60
N LEU A 30 0.29 -1.20 15.85
CA LEU A 30 1.13 -1.83 14.84
C LEU A 30 0.30 -2.40 13.69
N TYR A 31 -0.79 -3.10 13.99
CA TYR A 31 -1.69 -3.66 12.98
C TYR A 31 -2.24 -2.57 12.05
N VAL A 32 -2.77 -1.49 12.63
CA VAL A 32 -3.29 -0.36 11.86
C VAL A 32 -2.17 0.29 11.03
N GLN A 33 -0.98 0.44 11.59
CA GLN A 33 0.15 1.02 10.87
C GLN A 33 0.57 0.18 9.66
N VAL A 34 0.61 -1.15 9.80
CA VAL A 34 0.89 -2.07 8.69
C VAL A 34 -0.17 -1.94 7.61
N GLN A 35 -1.46 -1.94 7.98
CA GLN A 35 -2.56 -1.80 7.02
C GLN A 35 -2.49 -0.47 6.26
N ILE A 36 -2.31 0.65 6.97
CA ILE A 36 -2.18 1.97 6.33
C ILE A 36 -0.97 2.02 5.40
N THR A 37 0.16 1.44 5.81
CA THR A 37 1.38 1.44 4.98
C THR A 37 1.17 0.64 3.71
N GLN A 38 0.49 -0.52 3.80
CA GLN A 38 0.17 -1.34 2.64
C GLN A 38 -0.80 -0.63 1.70
N GLU A 39 -1.89 -0.07 2.23
CA GLU A 39 -2.86 0.67 1.42
C GLU A 39 -2.22 1.87 0.73
N LEU A 40 -1.36 2.61 1.45
CA LEU A 40 -0.65 3.75 0.87
C LEU A 40 0.32 3.32 -0.23
N HIS A 41 1.04 2.21 -0.02
CA HIS A 41 1.91 1.62 -1.03
C HIS A 41 1.11 1.24 -2.28
N ASP A 42 -0.02 0.56 -2.12
CA ASP A 42 -0.85 0.11 -3.23
C ASP A 42 -1.43 1.29 -4.01
N VAL A 43 -1.92 2.33 -3.31
CA VAL A 43 -2.40 3.57 -3.94
C VAL A 43 -1.28 4.25 -4.72
N ALA A 44 -0.09 4.40 -4.14
CA ALA A 44 1.04 5.02 -4.82
C ALA A 44 1.50 4.21 -6.05
N PHE A 45 1.56 2.88 -5.91
CA PHE A 45 1.96 1.99 -6.98
C PHE A 45 0.96 1.98 -8.14
N ASN A 46 -0.34 1.92 -7.84
CA ASN A 46 -1.40 1.96 -8.87
C ASN A 46 -1.37 3.27 -9.64
N LYS A 47 -1.26 4.40 -8.93
CA LYS A 47 -1.14 5.72 -9.56
C LYS A 47 0.10 5.80 -10.46
N PHE A 48 1.23 5.26 -10.01
CA PHE A 48 2.44 5.21 -10.82
C PHE A 48 2.26 4.38 -12.10
N CYS A 49 1.54 3.26 -12.02
CA CYS A 49 1.21 2.45 -13.20
C CYS A 49 0.31 3.22 -14.19
N GLU A 50 -0.71 3.92 -13.70
CA GLU A 50 -1.59 4.76 -14.53
C GLU A 50 -0.80 5.88 -15.25
N GLU A 51 0.10 6.56 -14.53
CA GLU A 51 0.98 7.58 -15.12
C GLU A 51 1.94 6.99 -16.16
N LEU A 52 2.47 5.80 -15.88
CA LEU A 52 3.32 5.07 -16.82
C LEU A 52 2.57 4.59 -18.06
N GLU A 53 1.27 4.28 -18.02
CA GLU A 53 0.52 3.94 -19.24
C GLU A 53 0.37 5.14 -20.18
N GLY A 54 0.27 6.36 -19.64
CA GLY A 54 0.21 7.58 -20.43
C GLY A 54 1.54 7.96 -21.10
N LEU A 55 2.67 7.61 -20.50
CA LEU A 55 4.01 8.01 -20.95
C LEU A 55 4.42 7.44 -22.31
N PRO A 56 4.28 6.13 -22.61
CA PRO A 56 4.56 5.53 -23.92
C PRO A 56 3.74 6.16 -25.04
N THR A 57 2.48 6.52 -24.76
CA THR A 57 1.62 7.19 -25.74
C THR A 57 2.18 8.56 -26.10
N LEU A 58 2.55 9.37 -25.10
CA LEU A 58 3.18 10.67 -25.32
C LEU A 58 4.54 10.54 -26.04
N LEU A 59 5.35 9.55 -25.67
CA LEU A 59 6.65 9.29 -26.30
C LEU A 59 6.48 8.94 -27.79
N THR A 60 5.54 8.06 -28.11
CA THR A 60 5.19 7.67 -29.48
C THR A 60 4.71 8.86 -30.30
N MET A 61 3.90 9.74 -29.70
CA MET A 61 3.46 10.98 -30.36
C MET A 61 4.61 11.94 -30.63
N LEU A 62 5.59 12.05 -29.72
CA LEU A 62 6.77 12.88 -29.92
C LEU A 62 7.70 12.30 -31.00
N GLU A 63 7.93 10.99 -31.01
CA GLU A 63 8.73 10.32 -32.03
C GLU A 63 8.11 10.49 -33.43
N THR A 64 6.81 10.27 -33.57
CA THR A 64 6.10 10.47 -34.84
C THR A 64 6.10 11.93 -35.32
N CYS A 65 6.03 12.90 -34.39
CA CYS A 65 6.22 14.31 -34.70
C CYS A 65 7.65 14.63 -35.18
N ALA A 66 8.66 14.08 -34.52
CA ALA A 66 10.06 14.28 -34.89
C ALA A 66 10.37 13.65 -36.27
N ASP A 67 9.86 12.46 -36.54
CA ASP A 67 9.99 11.78 -37.84
C ASP A 67 9.25 12.51 -38.96
N GLY A 68 8.08 13.07 -38.67
CA GLY A 68 7.32 13.91 -39.60
C GLY A 68 8.09 15.18 -39.98
N VAL A 69 8.70 15.85 -39.00
CA VAL A 69 9.54 17.03 -39.23
C VAL A 69 10.80 16.68 -40.03
N ALA A 70 11.47 15.57 -39.70
CA ALA A 70 12.67 15.12 -40.41
C ALA A 70 12.43 14.73 -41.88
N ARG A 71 11.22 14.28 -42.23
CA ARG A 71 10.82 13.95 -43.61
C ARG A 71 10.39 15.16 -44.45
N LEU A 72 10.13 16.30 -43.81
CA LEU A 72 9.75 17.56 -44.43
C LEU A 72 10.94 18.50 -44.68
N CYS A 73 12.15 18.14 -44.23
CA CYS A 73 13.42 18.82 -44.48
C CYS A 73 14.25 18.09 -45.52
#